data_AF-A0A2E7E507-F1
#
_entry.id   AF-A0A2E7E507-F1
#
_cell.length_a   1.000
_cell.length_b   1.000
_cell.length_c   1.000
_cell.angle_alpha   90.00
_cell.angle_beta   90.00
_cell.angle_gamma   90.00
#
_symmetry.space_group_name_H-M   'P 1'
#
loop_
_entity.id
_entity.type
_entity.pdbx_description
1 polymer ?
#
loop_
_entity_poly.entity_id
_entity_poly.type
_entity_poly.pdbx_seq_one_letter_code
_entity_poly.pdbx_strand_id
1 'polypeptide(L)' 'MKGAVYDALVKLMRGSPESAANRAARRVLVDGITQAEAVRETGATRSTVSDAVTRYEEADRAMRDAYGLKNK' A
#
# COMPACT_ATOMS: atom_id res chain seq x y z
N MET A 1 -7.40 0.91 3.88
CA MET A 1 -7.00 2.33 3.67
C MET A 1 -7.89 2.93 2.57
N LYS A 2 -8.15 4.25 2.54
CA LYS A 2 -8.87 4.88 1.41
C LYS A 2 -7.93 5.09 0.21
N GLY A 3 -8.45 4.97 -1.01
CA GLY A 3 -7.66 5.14 -2.25
C GLY A 3 -6.89 6.47 -2.32
N ALA A 4 -7.55 7.59 -2.01
CA ALA A 4 -6.90 8.90 -2.01
C ALA A 4 -5.73 9.02 -1.01
N VAL A 5 -5.80 8.29 0.13
CA VAL A 5 -4.69 8.24 1.10
C VAL A 5 -3.52 7.46 0.51
N TYR A 6 -3.79 6.32 -0.12
CA TYR A 6 -2.77 5.51 -0.79
C TYR A 6 -2.06 6.30 -1.90
N ASP A 7 -2.82 6.95 -2.78
CA ASP A 7 -2.28 7.71 -3.90
C ASP A 7 -1.40 8.88 -3.42
N ALA A 8 -1.80 9.53 -2.32
CA ALA A 8 -1.00 10.56 -1.67
C ALA A 8 0.32 9.99 -1.11
N LEU A 9 0.28 8.83 -0.43
CA LEU A 9 1.48 8.16 0.09
C LEU A 9 2.44 7.76 -1.04
N VAL A 10 1.93 7.17 -2.12
CA VAL A 10 2.74 6.83 -3.31
C VAL A 10 3.44 8.08 -3.85
N LYS A 11 2.73 9.20 -4.00
CA LYS A 11 3.30 10.47 -4.46
C LYS A 11 4.37 11.00 -3.50
N LEU A 12 4.08 11.06 -2.20
CA LEU A 12 4.99 11.61 -1.18
C LEU A 12 6.26 10.78 -1.01
N MET A 13 6.15 9.45 -1.10
CA MET A 13 7.27 8.52 -1.01
C MET A 13 8.02 8.35 -2.34
N ARG A 14 7.68 9.14 -3.36
CA ARG A 14 8.27 9.08 -4.71
C ARG A 14 8.14 7.69 -5.36
N GLY A 15 7.08 6.96 -5.03
CA GLY A 15 6.74 5.69 -5.66
C GLY A 15 6.18 5.87 -7.07
N SER A 16 6.29 4.82 -7.90
CA SER A 16 5.66 4.78 -9.24
C SER A 16 4.32 4.03 -9.19
N PRO A 17 3.16 4.70 -9.37
CA PRO A 17 1.85 4.05 -9.31
C PRO A 17 1.70 2.85 -10.26
N GLU A 18 2.37 2.93 -11.42
CA GLU A 18 2.32 1.91 -12.47
C GLU A 18 3.21 0.70 -12.21
N SER A 19 4.08 0.74 -11.19
CA SER A 19 4.90 -0.41 -10.84
C SER A 19 4.04 -1.58 -10.34
N ALA A 20 4.42 -2.81 -10.69
CA ALA A 20 3.69 -4.01 -10.27
C ALA A 20 3.54 -4.08 -8.73
N ALA A 21 4.57 -3.68 -7.99
CA ALA A 21 4.56 -3.59 -6.53
C ALA A 21 3.51 -2.60 -5.99
N ASN A 22 3.47 -1.37 -6.53
CA ASN A 22 2.52 -0.35 -6.07
C ASN A 22 1.09 -0.66 -6.50
N ARG A 23 0.89 -1.26 -7.69
CA ARG A 23 -0.44 -1.77 -8.06
C ARG A 23 -0.89 -2.88 -7.12
N ALA A 24 0.00 -3.81 -6.78
CA ALA A 24 -0.34 -4.92 -5.88
C ALA A 24 -0.71 -4.42 -4.48
N ALA A 25 0.09 -3.51 -3.92
CA ALA A 25 -0.22 -2.93 -2.61
C ALA A 25 -1.51 -2.10 -2.63
N ARG A 26 -1.84 -1.40 -3.73
CA ARG A 26 -3.13 -0.72 -3.89
C ARG A 26 -4.29 -1.72 -3.84
N ARG A 27 -4.20 -2.81 -4.62
CA ARG A 27 -5.22 -3.86 -4.65
C ARG A 27 -5.48 -4.45 -3.26
N VAL A 28 -4.43 -4.66 -2.48
CA VAL A 28 -4.56 -5.21 -1.12
C VAL A 28 -5.12 -4.16 -0.14
N LEU A 29 -4.51 -2.98 -0.07
CA LEU A 29 -4.79 -1.99 0.98
C LEU A 29 -6.03 -1.14 0.74
N VAL A 30 -6.41 -0.96 -0.54
CA VAL A 30 -7.56 -0.16 -0.95
C VAL A 30 -8.72 -1.06 -1.34
N ASP A 31 -8.48 -2.03 -2.22
CA ASP A 31 -9.55 -2.87 -2.78
C ASP A 31 -9.84 -4.11 -1.90
N GLY A 32 -8.99 -4.39 -0.89
CA GLY A 32 -9.23 -5.41 0.13
C GLY A 32 -9.00 -6.85 -0.31
N ILE A 33 -8.36 -7.07 -1.46
CA ILE A 33 -8.06 -8.43 -1.94
C ILE A 33 -6.87 -9.03 -1.18
N THR A 34 -6.71 -10.35 -1.24
CA THR A 34 -5.59 -11.04 -0.61
C THR A 34 -4.27 -10.76 -1.35
N GLN A 35 -3.14 -10.84 -0.64
CA GLN A 35 -1.82 -10.73 -1.29
C GLN A 35 -1.60 -11.80 -2.37
N ALA A 36 -2.18 -12.99 -2.19
CA ALA A 36 -2.10 -14.06 -3.18
C ALA A 36 -2.85 -13.73 -4.47
N GLU A 37 -4.02 -13.08 -4.37
CA GLU A 37 -4.74 -12.55 -5.54
C GLU A 37 -3.97 -11.42 -6.21
N ALA A 38 -3.40 -10.49 -5.43
CA ALA A 38 -2.61 -9.39 -5.96
C ALA A 38 -1.36 -9.86 -6.72
N VAL A 39 -0.69 -10.93 -6.26
CA VAL A 39 0.40 -11.60 -7.02
C VAL A 39 -0.09 -12.04 -8.39
N ARG A 40 -1.24 -12.71 -8.45
CA ARG A 40 -1.82 -13.21 -9.72
C ARG A 40 -2.20 -12.08 -10.67
N GLU A 41 -2.78 -11.01 -10.16
CA GLU A 41 -3.26 -9.90 -11.00
C GLU A 41 -2.15 -8.99 -11.53
N THR A 42 -1.07 -8.83 -10.77
CA THR A 42 -0.06 -7.79 -11.06
C THR A 42 1.23 -8.34 -11.63
N GLY A 43 1.47 -9.65 -11.49
CA GLY A 43 2.73 -10.30 -11.86
C GLY A 43 3.90 -10.02 -10.91
N ALA A 44 3.67 -9.31 -9.79
CA ALA A 44 4.69 -9.10 -8.76
C ALA A 44 4.96 -10.41 -8.01
N THR A 45 6.20 -10.60 -7.54
CA THR A 45 6.54 -11.73 -6.67
C THR A 45 5.87 -11.59 -5.31
N ARG A 46 5.66 -12.70 -4.60
CA ARG A 46 5.07 -12.68 -3.26
C ARG A 46 5.84 -11.78 -2.29
N SER A 47 7.18 -11.82 -2.31
CA SER A 47 8.00 -10.95 -1.46
C SER A 47 7.81 -9.48 -1.83
N THR A 48 7.83 -9.14 -3.11
CA THR A 48 7.58 -7.76 -3.57
C THR A 48 6.20 -7.24 -3.16
N VAL A 49 5.16 -8.08 -3.21
CA VAL A 49 3.83 -7.70 -2.72
C VAL A 49 3.87 -7.46 -1.21
N SER A 50 4.42 -8.40 -0.43
CA SER A 50 4.53 -8.27 1.02
C SER A 50 5.29 -6.99 1.41
N ASP A 51 6.45 -6.74 0.80
CA ASP A 51 7.29 -5.57 1.08
C ASP A 51 6.56 -4.26 0.76
N ALA A 52 5.84 -4.22 -0.37
CA ALA A 52 5.08 -3.02 -0.77
C ALA A 52 3.89 -2.77 0.15
N VAL A 53 3.16 -3.82 0.54
CA VAL A 53 2.04 -3.73 1.49
C VAL A 53 2.53 -3.17 2.82
N THR A 54 3.55 -3.79 3.42
CA THR A 54 4.13 -3.35 4.69
C THR A 54 4.60 -1.90 4.61
N ARG A 55 5.31 -1.52 3.53
CA ARG A 55 5.82 -0.16 3.34
C ARG A 55 4.72 0.91 3.44
N TYR A 56 3.58 0.70 2.78
CA TYR A 56 2.51 1.69 2.79
C TYR A 56 1.63 1.63 4.04
N GLU A 57 1.49 0.47 4.67
CA GLU A 57 0.84 0.36 6.00
C GLU A 57 1.65 1.08 7.08
N GLU A 58 2.96 0.91 7.09
CA GLU A 58 3.85 1.61 8.02
C GLU A 58 3.83 3.12 7.79
N ALA A 59 3.80 3.56 6.53
CA ALA A 59 3.65 4.98 6.20
C ALA A 59 2.31 5.55 6.68
N ASP A 60 1.18 4.85 6.45
CA ASP A 60 -0.14 5.27 6.96
C ASP A 60 -0.14 5.38 8.47
N ARG A 61 0.42 4.36 9.15
CA ARG A 61 0.52 4.32 10.60
C ARG A 61 1.36 5.50 11.12
N ALA A 62 2.53 5.74 10.52
CA ALA A 62 3.39 6.86 10.89
C ALA A 62 2.67 8.21 10.72
N MET A 63 1.93 8.39 9.62
CA MET A 63 1.16 9.62 9.38
C MET A 63 0.03 9.81 10.39
N ARG A 64 -0.75 8.76 10.67
CA ARG A 64 -1.82 8.81 11.69
C ARG A 64 -1.27 9.12 13.07
N ASP A 65 -0.13 8.51 13.42
CA ASP A 65 0.55 8.76 14.68
C ASP A 65 1.03 10.21 14.76
N ALA A 66 1.63 10.76 13.70
CA ALA A 66 2.07 12.14 13.63
C ALA A 66 0.93 13.16 13.75
N TYR A 67 -0.25 12.83 13.20
CA TYR A 67 -1.46 13.66 13.35
C TYR A 67 -2.20 13.45 14.67
N GLY A 68 -1.73 12.56 15.56
CA GLY A 68 -2.40 12.25 16.82
C GLY A 68 -3.72 11.48 16.66
N LEU A 69 -3.92 10.83 15.52
CA LEU A 69 -5.14 10.09 15.16
C LEU A 69 -5.14 8.63 15.65
N LYS A 70 -4.39 8.31 16.72
CA LYS A 70 -4.41 6.95 17.30
C LYS A 70 -5.83 6.64 17.77
N ASN A 71 -6.43 5.59 17.22
CA ASN A 71 -7.56 4.95 17.87
C ASN A 71 -7.04 4.43 19.22
N LYS A 72 -7.57 5.01 20.31
CA LYS A 72 -7.38 4.52 21.67
C LYS A 72 -7.91 3.10 21.82
#